data_AF-A0A7J6VH24-F1
#
_entry.id   AF-A0A7J6VH24-F1
#
_cell.length_a   1.000
_cell.length_b   1.000
_cell.length_c   1.000
_cell.angle_alpha   90.00
_cell.angle_beta   90.00
_cell.angle_gamma   90.00
#
_symmetry.space_group_name_H-M   'P 1'
#
loop_
_entity.id
_entity.type
_entity.pdbx_description
1 polymer ?
#
loop_
_entity_poly.entity_id
_entity_poly.type
_entity_poly.pdbx_seq_one_letter_code
_entity_poly.pdbx_strand_id
1 'polypeptide(L)'
;LNDDPVISLDNQQTIRLITSEAPRLVTKLKHVDIHQLWLRQEFQFGKIKVEWVPTAEMVADGFTKELSPQKHSVFVRQLGMEDIRSRLQNQKNRINEPTV
;
A
#
# COMPACT_ATOMS: atom_id res chain seq x y z
N LEU A 1 -17.95 -4.10 9.17
CA LEU A 1 -17.25 -3.26 8.18
C LEU A 1 -17.74 -1.83 8.37
N ASN A 2 -17.22 -1.12 9.36
CA ASN A 2 -17.61 0.28 9.64
C ASN A 2 -16.38 1.08 10.10
N ASP A 3 -15.20 0.69 9.60
CA ASP A 3 -13.97 1.42 9.86
C ASP A 3 -13.65 2.28 8.65
N ASP A 4 -13.39 3.57 8.89
CA ASP A 4 -12.94 4.48 7.85
C ASP A 4 -11.65 3.93 7.21
N PRO A 5 -11.54 3.93 5.88
CA PRO A 5 -10.34 3.44 5.20
C PRO A 5 -9.09 4.19 5.66
N VAL A 6 -8.05 3.44 5.98
CA VAL A 6 -6.73 3.95 6.34
C VAL A 6 -5.82 3.91 5.12
N ILE A 7 -5.23 5.06 4.78
CA ILE A 7 -4.24 5.19 3.71
C ILE A 7 -2.85 5.27 4.34
N SER A 8 -2.01 4.26 4.09
CA SER A 8 -0.60 4.29 4.45
C SER A 8 0.20 5.15 3.47
N LEU A 9 1.05 6.04 3.97
CA LEU A 9 1.85 6.99 3.19
C LEU A 9 3.28 7.05 3.73
N ASP A 10 4.29 7.05 2.87
CA ASP A 10 5.69 7.24 3.28
C ASP A 10 6.18 8.68 3.11
N ASN A 11 5.56 9.45 2.21
CA ASN A 11 5.88 10.86 1.97
C ASN A 11 5.28 11.77 3.05
N GLN A 12 6.12 12.15 4.01
CA GLN A 12 5.75 13.05 5.11
C GLN A 12 5.27 14.44 4.65
N GLN A 13 5.73 14.95 3.50
CA GLN A 13 5.23 16.25 3.00
C GLN A 13 3.78 16.13 2.54
N THR A 14 3.41 15.03 1.90
CA THR A 14 2.03 14.74 1.50
C THR A 14 1.14 14.59 2.74
N ILE A 15 1.60 13.86 3.77
CA ILE A 15 0.85 13.74 5.03
C ILE A 15 0.59 15.11 5.62
N ARG A 16 1.62 15.95 5.75
CA ARG A 16 1.47 17.32 6.28
C ARG A 16 0.49 18.15 5.45
N LEU A 17 0.47 17.99 4.12
CA LEU A 17 -0.47 18.69 3.25
C LEU A 17 -1.92 18.28 3.51
N ILE A 18 -2.16 16.99 3.76
CA ILE A 18 -3.48 16.43 4.04
C ILE A 18 -3.95 16.79 5.45
N THR A 19 -3.08 16.67 6.46
CA THR A 19 -3.47 16.82 7.87
C THR A 19 -3.38 18.25 8.39
N SER A 20 -2.82 19.18 7.62
CA SER A 20 -2.69 20.57 8.06
C SER A 20 -4.07 21.20 8.31
N GLU A 21 -4.19 21.91 9.43
CA GLU A 21 -5.39 22.68 9.80
C GLU A 21 -5.35 24.13 9.30
N ALA A 22 -4.23 24.56 8.69
CA ALA A 22 -4.06 25.94 8.25
C ALA A 22 -5.10 26.32 7.18
N PRO A 23 -5.86 27.41 7.32
CA PRO A 23 -6.91 27.80 6.36
C PRO A 23 -6.37 27.96 4.93
N ARG A 24 -5.11 28.39 4.81
CA ARG A 24 -4.38 28.51 3.55
C ARG A 24 -3.08 27.73 3.63
N LEU A 25 -2.87 26.85 2.67
CA LEU A 25 -1.64 26.08 2.56
C LEU A 25 -0.59 26.89 1.81
N VAL A 26 0.53 27.16 2.47
CA VAL A 26 1.71 27.76 1.83
C VAL A 26 2.63 26.63 1.42
N THR A 27 2.72 26.36 0.12
CA THR A 27 3.60 25.32 -0.42
C THR A 27 4.38 25.86 -1.62
N LYS A 28 5.55 25.28 -1.88
CA LYS A 28 6.36 25.57 -3.09
C LYS A 28 6.09 24.55 -4.21
N LEU A 29 4.98 23.81 -4.12
CA LEU A 29 4.65 22.76 -5.08
C LEU A 29 4.23 23.40 -6.41
N LYS A 30 4.94 23.06 -7.49
CA LYS A 30 4.68 23.59 -8.84
C LYS A 30 3.66 22.77 -9.63
N HIS A 31 3.54 21.48 -9.30
CA HIS A 31 2.80 20.49 -10.09
C HIS A 31 1.59 19.91 -9.35
N VAL A 32 1.25 20.46 -8.19
CA VAL A 32 0.08 20.03 -7.41
C VAL A 32 -0.93 21.17 -7.44
N ASP A 33 -2.12 20.91 -7.98
CA ASP A 33 -3.21 21.87 -7.90
C ASP A 33 -3.73 21.93 -6.46
N ILE A 34 -3.32 22.99 -5.76
CA ILE A 34 -3.67 23.22 -4.36
C ILE A 34 -5.14 23.58 -4.17
N HIS A 35 -5.84 23.96 -5.24
CA HIS A 35 -7.27 24.27 -5.20
C HIS A 35 -8.14 23.00 -5.17
N GLN A 36 -7.56 21.83 -5.45
CA GLN A 36 -8.28 20.55 -5.54
C GLN A 36 -7.74 19.48 -4.57
N LEU A 37 -7.47 19.86 -3.32
CA LEU A 37 -7.03 18.93 -2.27
C LEU A 37 -8.18 18.08 -1.71
N TRP A 38 -8.79 17.28 -2.59
CA TRP A 38 -9.89 16.38 -2.22
C TRP A 38 -9.51 15.44 -1.06
N LEU A 39 -8.29 14.90 -1.02
CA LEU A 39 -7.82 14.07 0.10
C LEU A 39 -7.85 14.81 1.45
N ARG A 40 -7.50 16.11 1.46
CA ARG A 40 -7.59 16.93 2.67
C ARG A 40 -9.03 17.12 3.10
N GLN A 41 -9.94 17.35 2.15
CA GLN A 41 -11.37 17.48 2.40
C GLN A 41 -11.94 16.20 3.02
N GLU A 42 -11.67 15.02 2.44
CA GLU A 42 -12.18 13.76 2.98
C GLU A 42 -11.57 13.41 4.34
N PHE A 43 -10.29 13.74 4.56
CA PHE A 43 -9.65 13.60 5.87
C PHE A 43 -10.32 14.50 6.91
N GLN A 44 -10.61 15.76 6.57
CA GLN A 44 -11.32 16.70 7.45
C GLN A 44 -12.76 16.26 7.74
N PHE A 45 -13.42 15.59 6.79
CA PHE A 45 -14.73 14.97 7.00
C PHE A 45 -14.67 13.65 7.77
N GLY A 46 -13.47 13.17 8.15
CA GLY A 46 -13.28 11.94 8.89
C GLY A 46 -13.56 10.67 8.09
N LYS A 47 -13.73 10.76 6.77
CA LYS A 47 -14.04 9.61 5.92
C LYS A 47 -12.83 8.77 5.55
N ILE A 48 -11.62 9.30 5.77
CA ILE A 48 -10.36 8.60 5.57
C ILE A 48 -9.45 8.89 6.75
N LYS A 49 -8.56 7.94 7.05
CA LYS A 49 -7.43 8.13 7.97
C LYS A 49 -6.14 8.03 7.18
N VAL A 50 -5.10 8.71 7.66
CA VAL A 50 -3.75 8.62 7.06
C VAL A 50 -2.75 8.19 8.12
N GLU A 51 -1.87 7.26 7.75
CA GLU A 51 -0.82 6.75 8.62
C GLU A 51 0.53 6.81 7.91
N TRP A 52 1.56 7.18 8.66
CA TRP A 52 2.91 7.17 8.13
C TRP A 52 3.50 5.77 8.21
N VAL A 53 4.15 5.32 7.14
CA VAL A 53 4.95 4.10 7.11
C VAL A 53 6.37 4.39 6.62
N PRO A 54 7.40 3.68 7.10
CA PRO A 54 8.73 3.76 6.52
C PRO A 54 8.70 3.37 5.03
N THR A 55 9.48 4.03 4.18
CA THR A 55 9.58 3.68 2.75
C THR A 55 9.97 2.22 2.52
N ALA A 56 10.79 1.63 3.40
CA ALA A 56 11.16 0.22 3.32
C ALA A 56 9.97 -0.75 3.53
N GLU A 57 8.90 -0.26 4.15
CA GLU A 57 7.67 -1.01 4.45
C GLU A 57 6.51 -0.60 3.52
N MET A 58 6.72 0.37 2.63
CA MET A 58 5.70 0.84 1.70
C MET A 58 5.46 -0.19 0.60
N VAL A 59 4.48 -1.07 0.79
CA VAL A 59 4.16 -2.16 -0.17
C VAL A 59 3.89 -1.62 -1.58
N ALA A 60 3.32 -0.41 -1.70
CA ALA A 60 3.04 0.21 -3.01
C ALA A 60 4.29 0.53 -3.84
N ASP A 61 5.46 0.64 -3.22
CA ASP A 61 6.73 0.79 -3.94
C ASP A 61 6.98 -0.38 -4.88
N GLY A 62 6.50 -1.57 -4.52
CA GLY A 62 6.66 -2.75 -5.37
C GLY A 62 5.90 -2.68 -6.70
N PHE A 63 4.88 -1.82 -6.79
CA PHE A 63 4.12 -1.59 -8.01
C PHE A 63 4.63 -0.40 -8.83
N THR A 64 5.51 0.44 -8.29
CA THR A 64 5.88 1.73 -8.89
C THR A 64 7.37 1.88 -9.16
N LYS A 65 8.21 1.06 -8.54
CA LYS A 65 9.67 1.13 -8.65
C LYS A 65 10.24 -0.14 -9.26
N GLU A 66 11.35 0.01 -9.96
CA GLU A 66 12.20 -1.12 -10.30
C GLU A 66 12.82 -1.69 -9.01
N LEU A 67 12.53 -2.96 -8.73
CA LEU A 67 13.00 -3.62 -7.51
C LEU A 67 14.23 -4.48 -7.81
N SER A 68 15.22 -4.41 -6.93
CA SER A 68 16.28 -5.43 -6.90
C SER A 68 15.68 -6.79 -6.55
N PRO A 69 16.35 -7.92 -6.88
CA PRO A 69 15.85 -9.25 -6.57
C PRO A 69 15.48 -9.45 -5.09
N GLN A 70 16.25 -8.85 -4.18
CA GLN A 70 15.99 -8.90 -2.74
C GLN A 70 14.71 -8.14 -2.36
N LYS A 71 14.53 -6.93 -2.88
CA LYS A 71 13.33 -6.12 -2.63
C LYS A 71 12.08 -6.76 -3.24
N HIS A 72 12.20 -7.35 -4.43
CA HIS A 72 11.12 -8.10 -5.05
C HIS A 72 10.71 -9.31 -4.20
N SER A 73 11.67 -10.06 -3.65
CA SER A 73 11.36 -11.18 -2.76
C SER A 73 10.61 -10.75 -1.49
N VAL A 74 10.97 -9.59 -0.91
CA VAL A 74 10.24 -9.00 0.23
C VAL A 74 8.83 -8.61 -0.19
N PHE A 75 8.67 -7.92 -1.32
CA PHE A 75 7.38 -7.49 -1.84
C PHE A 75 6.42 -8.66 -2.09
N VAL A 76 6.88 -9.74 -2.72
CA VAL A 76 6.08 -10.96 -2.94
C VAL A 76 5.58 -11.54 -1.60
N ARG A 77 6.42 -11.54 -0.55
CA ARG A 77 5.98 -11.94 0.80
C ARG A 77 4.96 -10.99 1.40
N GLN A 78 5.11 -9.68 1.21
CA GLN A 78 4.14 -8.67 1.67
C GLN A 78 2.77 -8.83 1.02
N LEU A 79 2.70 -9.33 -0.22
CA LEU A 79 1.46 -9.67 -0.90
C LEU A 79 0.82 -10.98 -0.38
N GLY A 80 1.47 -11.71 0.52
CA GLY A 80 1.00 -13.01 1.00
C GLY A 80 1.13 -14.12 -0.05
N MET A 81 1.99 -13.93 -1.06
CA MET A 81 2.22 -14.95 -2.07
C MET A 81 3.14 -16.05 -1.53
N GLU A 82 2.71 -17.30 -1.68
CA GLU A 82 3.44 -18.49 -1.24
C GLU A 82 3.80 -19.39 -2.41
N ASP A 83 4.91 -20.13 -2.26
CA ASP A 83 5.27 -21.18 -3.20
C ASP A 83 4.39 -22.42 -2.98
N ILE A 84 3.55 -22.73 -3.96
CA ILE A 84 2.61 -23.85 -3.90
C ILE A 84 3.13 -25.12 -4.59
N ARG A 85 4.38 -25.15 -5.08
CA ARG A 85 4.93 -26.31 -5.83
C ARG A 85 4.78 -27.63 -5.07
N SER A 86 5.05 -27.62 -3.76
CA SER A 86 4.88 -28.80 -2.89
C SER A 86 3.41 -29.23 -2.78
N ARG A 87 2.48 -28.28 -2.63
CA ARG A 87 1.03 -28.56 -2.58
C ARG A 87 0.53 -29.18 -3.88
N LEU A 88 0.99 -28.67 -5.02
CA LEU A 88 0.67 -29.22 -6.34
C LEU A 88 1.22 -30.64 -6.53
N GLN A 89 2.44 -30.92 -6.06
CA GLN A 89 3.03 -32.25 -6.15
C GLN A 89 2.26 -33.26 -5.27
N ASN A 90 1.92 -32.87 -4.04
CA ASN A 90 1.14 -33.72 -3.14
C ASN A 90 -0.25 -34.05 -3.72
N GLN A 91 -0.90 -33.08 -4.37
CA GLN A 91 -2.18 -33.30 -5.04
C GLN A 91 -2.05 -34.27 -6.21
N LYS A 92 -1.01 -34.16 -7.04
CA LYS A 92 -0.74 -35.11 -8.13
C LYS A 92 -0.52 -36.53 -7.61
N ASN A 93 0.25 -36.68 -6.52
CA ASN A 93 0.50 -37.98 -5.93
C ASN A 93 -0.81 -38.63 -5.43
N ARG A 94 -1.71 -37.86 -4.80
CA ARG A 94 -3.03 -38.34 -4.34
C ARG A 94 -3.98 -38.74 -5.48
N ILE A 95 -3.93 -38.06 -6.61
CA ILE A 95 -4.75 -38.41 -7.79
C ILE A 95 -4.22 -39.71 -8.45
N ASN A 96 -2.93 -39.96 -8.33
CA ASN A 96 -2.27 -41.14 -8.90
C ASN A 96 -2.25 -42.35 -7.96
N GLU A 97 -2.78 -42.25 -6.74
CA GLU A 97 -3.02 -43.41 -5.88
C GLU A 97 -4.23 -44.19 -6.42
N PRO A 98 -4.11 -45.51 -6.65
CA PRO A 98 -5.23 -46.31 -7.13
C PRO A 98 -6.32 -46.35 -6.06
N THR A 99 -7.54 -45.96 -6.43
CA THR A 99 -8.73 -46.19 -5.60
C THR A 99 -8.84 -47.70 -5.36
N VAL A 100 -8.69 -48.11 -4.09
CA VAL A 100 -8.91 -49.50 -3.64
C VAL A 100 -10.38 -49.86 -3.83
#